data_AF-A0A6A0RB16-F1
#
_entry.id   AF-A0A6A0RB16-F1
#
_cell.length_a   1.000
_cell.length_b   1.000
_cell.length_c   1.000
_cell.angle_alpha   90.00
_cell.angle_beta   90.00
_cell.angle_gamma   90.00
#
_symmetry.space_group_name_H-M   'P 1'
#
loop_
_entity.id
_entity.type
_entity.pdbx_description
1 polymer ?
#
loop_
_entity_poly.entity_id
_entity_poly.type
_entity_poly.pdbx_seq_one_letter_code
_entity_poly.pdbx_strand_id
1 'polypeptide(L)'
;MDDDALRMKEAFLEAYPRYVVRILNERGIELTELVADAIVDGSSTLDGLLQRLVDTPMDEQRHSPLELFRESLRPVDRALALSGVPAPAIDEAHRRLHSWDVYTLCPGSSQALGPSAHDAHLRWGIGKAMAVGAFTRRTAPDRPMVALLCREGDREHLDGSLLAAGYRSVDGVEDGAVLALVDIDVNSDVVSEMVGLGIRVIAYGDQVTDISTVGLRAAGVWKVVPRSTVLTSIGAIVPIIG
;
A
#
# COMPACT_ATOMS: atom_id res chain seq x y z
N MET A 1 -3.50 15.50 6.08
CA MET A 1 -3.25 14.42 7.06
C MET A 1 -4.36 13.41 6.86
N ASP A 2 -4.05 12.12 6.73
CA ASP A 2 -5.06 11.09 6.47
C ASP A 2 -5.94 10.88 7.71
N ASP A 3 -7.23 11.16 7.60
CA ASP A 3 -8.22 11.05 8.68
C ASP A 3 -8.22 9.66 9.31
N ASP A 4 -8.00 8.61 8.52
CA ASP A 4 -8.03 7.23 9.01
C ASP A 4 -6.78 6.88 9.82
N ALA A 5 -5.63 7.49 9.51
CA ALA A 5 -4.40 7.32 10.29
C ALA A 5 -4.51 7.97 11.68
N LEU A 6 -5.14 9.14 11.76
CA LEU A 6 -5.38 9.83 13.02
C LEU A 6 -6.40 9.06 13.89
N ARG A 7 -7.51 8.60 13.29
CA ARG A 7 -8.49 7.73 13.98
C ARG A 7 -7.86 6.44 14.50
N MET A 8 -6.93 5.84 13.74
CA MET A 8 -6.20 4.66 14.19
C MET A 8 -5.36 4.95 15.43
N LYS A 9 -4.61 6.06 15.41
CA LYS A 9 -3.82 6.49 16.56
C LYS A 9 -4.71 6.68 17.80
N GLU A 10 -5.79 7.43 17.67
CA GLU A 10 -6.74 7.71 18.77
C GLU A 10 -7.35 6.44 19.34
N ALA A 11 -7.82 5.53 18.48
CA ALA A 11 -8.45 4.27 18.90
C ALA A 11 -7.49 3.37 19.69
N PHE A 12 -6.21 3.31 19.30
CA PHE A 12 -5.20 2.51 20.01
C PHE A 12 -4.82 3.15 21.35
N LEU A 13 -4.69 4.47 21.42
CA LEU A 13 -4.41 5.19 22.66
C LEU A 13 -5.55 5.08 23.67
N GLU A 14 -6.80 5.18 23.21
CA GLU A 14 -7.98 4.98 24.06
C GLU A 14 -8.06 3.53 24.59
N ALA A 15 -7.70 2.55 23.77
CA ALA A 15 -7.74 1.14 24.13
C ALA A 15 -6.65 0.73 25.13
N TYR A 16 -5.48 1.38 25.11
CA TYR A 16 -4.31 0.95 25.86
C TYR A 16 -4.53 0.82 27.38
N PRO A 17 -4.91 1.88 28.12
CA PRO A 17 -5.09 1.77 29.57
C PRO A 17 -6.24 0.82 29.92
N ARG A 18 -7.32 0.80 29.13
CA ARG A 18 -8.47 -0.10 29.34
C ARG A 18 -8.07 -1.56 29.20
N TYR A 19 -7.27 -1.88 28.19
CA TYR A 19 -6.75 -3.22 27.95
C TYR A 19 -5.88 -3.69 29.13
N VAL A 20 -4.91 -2.86 29.54
CA VAL A 20 -3.98 -3.23 30.62
C VAL A 20 -4.75 -3.45 31.93
N VAL A 21 -5.59 -2.50 32.34
CA VAL A 21 -6.40 -2.62 33.56
C VAL A 21 -7.29 -3.85 33.52
N ARG A 22 -7.93 -4.14 32.38
CA ARG A 22 -8.75 -5.33 32.21
C ARG A 22 -7.95 -6.61 32.45
N ILE A 23 -6.78 -6.75 31.81
CA ILE A 23 -5.94 -7.95 31.93
C ILE A 23 -5.40 -8.12 33.36
N LEU A 24 -5.00 -7.03 34.03
CA LEU A 24 -4.56 -7.09 35.43
C LEU A 24 -5.70 -7.54 36.35
N ASN A 25 -6.90 -6.97 36.18
CA ASN A 25 -8.09 -7.34 36.95
C ASN A 25 -8.50 -8.80 36.73
N GLU A 26 -8.52 -9.27 35.47
CA GLU A 26 -8.82 -10.66 35.12
C GLU A 26 -7.85 -11.66 35.77
N ARG A 27 -6.64 -11.21 36.11
CA ARG A 27 -5.58 -12.00 36.76
C ARG A 27 -5.48 -11.78 38.26
N GLY A 28 -6.35 -10.95 38.84
CA GLY A 28 -6.32 -10.60 40.26
C GLY A 28 -5.04 -9.86 40.69
N ILE A 29 -4.38 -9.15 39.77
CA ILE A 29 -3.19 -8.36 40.06
C ILE A 29 -3.63 -6.98 40.56
N GLU A 30 -3.16 -6.59 41.74
CA GLU A 30 -3.47 -5.29 42.33
C GLU A 30 -2.79 -4.15 41.58
N LEU A 31 -3.54 -3.06 41.37
CA LEU A 31 -3.03 -1.85 40.73
C LEU A 31 -2.28 -0.99 41.77
N THR A 32 -0.99 -1.24 41.93
CA THR A 32 -0.12 -0.40 42.76
C THR A 32 0.18 0.94 42.08
N GLU A 33 0.67 1.92 42.85
CA GLU A 33 1.11 3.22 42.30
C GLU A 33 2.17 3.05 41.19
N LEU A 34 3.14 2.16 41.41
CA LEU A 34 4.18 1.84 40.42
C LEU A 34 3.60 1.28 39.12
N VAL A 35 2.58 0.41 39.19
CA VAL A 35 1.93 -0.15 38.00
C VAL A 35 1.06 0.91 37.31
N ALA A 36 0.39 1.78 38.06
CA ALA A 36 -0.38 2.89 37.51
C ALA A 36 0.52 3.87 36.73
N ASP A 37 1.67 4.25 37.29
CA ASP A 37 2.67 5.08 36.62
C ASP A 37 3.18 4.41 35.32
N ALA A 38 3.44 3.11 35.36
CA ALA A 38 3.88 2.36 34.19
C ALA A 38 2.82 2.31 33.07
N ILE A 39 1.52 2.36 33.40
CA ILE A 39 0.45 2.46 32.40
C ILE A 39 0.49 3.84 31.71
N VAL A 40 0.76 4.91 32.47
CA VAL A 40 0.92 6.27 31.92
C VAL A 40 2.16 6.35 31.02
N ASP A 41 3.28 5.79 31.46
CA ASP A 41 4.52 5.70 30.67
C ASP A 41 4.32 4.90 29.39
N GLY A 42 3.63 3.76 29.47
CA GLY A 42 3.29 2.95 28.31
C GLY A 42 2.37 3.67 27.33
N SER A 43 1.38 4.40 27.82
CA SER A 43 0.48 5.23 26.99
C SER A 43 1.26 6.32 26.24
N SER A 44 2.16 7.01 26.94
CA SER A 44 3.02 8.05 26.36
C SER A 44 4.01 7.49 25.33
N THR A 45 4.54 6.29 25.61
CA THR A 45 5.41 5.56 24.67
C THR A 45 4.65 5.19 23.40
N LEU A 46 3.42 4.67 23.55
CA LEU A 46 2.56 4.31 22.44
C LEU A 46 2.23 5.53 21.57
N ASP A 47 1.92 6.67 22.19
CA ASP A 47 1.61 7.92 21.49
C ASP A 47 2.76 8.34 20.57
N GLY A 48 3.99 8.38 21.13
CA GLY A 48 5.18 8.71 20.34
C GLY A 48 5.48 7.71 19.22
N LEU A 49 5.24 6.41 19.45
CA LEU A 49 5.41 5.37 18.42
C LEU A 49 4.38 5.50 17.29
N LEU A 50 3.09 5.66 17.63
CA LEU A 50 2.02 5.81 16.66
C LEU A 50 2.12 7.13 15.90
N GLN A 51 2.55 8.22 16.55
CA GLN A 51 2.81 9.48 15.86
C GLN A 51 3.86 9.30 14.77
N ARG A 52 5.00 8.68 15.09
CA ARG A 52 6.02 8.36 14.08
C ARG A 52 5.50 7.47 12.96
N LEU A 53 4.64 6.49 13.28
CA LEU A 53 4.02 5.64 12.28
C LEU A 53 3.15 6.47 11.32
N VAL A 54 2.28 7.34 11.85
CA VAL A 54 1.41 8.23 11.08
C VAL A 54 2.21 9.20 10.20
N ASP A 55 3.33 9.71 10.71
CA ASP A 55 4.21 10.62 9.97
C ASP A 55 5.06 9.91 8.88
N THR A 56 5.15 8.58 8.93
CA THR A 56 5.90 7.77 7.96
C THR A 56 5.00 7.40 6.77
N PRO A 57 5.46 7.56 5.51
CA PRO A 57 4.72 7.11 4.33
C PRO A 57 4.27 5.65 4.44
N MET A 58 3.02 5.38 4.07
CA MET A 58 2.39 4.07 4.25
C MET A 58 3.21 2.93 3.67
N ASP A 59 3.83 3.08 2.49
CA ASP A 59 4.68 2.06 1.86
C ASP A 59 6.00 1.81 2.63
N GLU A 60 6.51 2.80 3.35
CA GLU A 60 7.75 2.72 4.14
C GLU A 60 7.57 2.20 5.57
N GLN A 61 6.33 2.20 6.09
CA GLN A 61 6.04 1.73 7.45
C GLN A 61 6.45 0.26 7.65
N ARG A 62 7.33 -0.04 8.62
CA ARG A 62 7.84 -1.40 8.89
C ARG A 62 7.14 -2.12 10.04
N HIS A 63 6.37 -1.39 10.84
CA HIS A 63 5.67 -1.90 12.01
C HIS A 63 4.17 -1.63 11.86
N SER A 64 3.37 -2.55 12.36
CA SER A 64 1.93 -2.40 12.50
C SER A 64 1.56 -1.70 13.80
N PRO A 65 0.37 -1.07 13.88
CA PRO A 65 -0.15 -0.50 15.12
C PRO A 65 -0.17 -1.51 16.28
N LEU A 66 -0.49 -2.78 16.00
CA LEU A 66 -0.51 -3.83 17.01
C LEU A 66 0.88 -4.19 17.54
N GLU A 67 1.92 -4.18 16.69
CA GLU A 67 3.30 -4.39 17.15
C GLU A 67 3.77 -3.25 18.04
N LEU A 68 3.42 -2.00 17.70
CA LEU A 68 3.76 -0.83 18.51
C LEU A 68 3.02 -0.85 19.87
N PHE A 69 1.75 -1.26 19.88
CA PHE A 69 0.98 -1.48 21.11
C PHE A 69 1.63 -2.53 22.01
N ARG A 70 2.10 -3.65 21.43
CA ARG A 70 2.79 -4.68 22.20
C ARG A 70 4.07 -4.11 22.81
N GLU A 71 4.89 -3.44 22.00
CA GLU A 71 6.15 -2.86 22.47
C GLU A 71 5.96 -1.85 23.61
N SER A 72 4.85 -1.10 23.61
CA SER A 72 4.55 -0.11 24.65
C SER A 72 4.15 -0.72 26.00
N LEU A 73 3.93 -2.04 26.10
CA LEU A 73 3.64 -2.75 27.36
C LEU A 73 4.89 -3.02 28.21
N ARG A 74 6.10 -2.83 27.67
CA ARG A 74 7.36 -3.06 28.40
C ARG A 74 7.46 -2.35 29.76
N PRO A 75 7.03 -1.08 29.93
CA PRO A 75 7.03 -0.44 31.24
C PRO A 75 6.17 -1.19 32.25
N VAL A 76 5.00 -1.69 31.82
CA VAL A 76 4.08 -2.45 32.68
C VAL A 76 4.70 -3.80 33.08
N ASP A 77 5.29 -4.53 32.13
CA ASP A 77 6.00 -5.79 32.41
C ASP A 77 7.10 -5.59 33.48
N ARG A 78 7.91 -4.53 33.33
CA ARG A 78 8.94 -4.17 34.31
C ARG A 78 8.37 -3.78 35.67
N ALA A 79 7.28 -3.03 35.71
CA ALA A 79 6.63 -2.62 36.96
C ALA A 79 6.05 -3.80 37.73
N LEU A 80 5.50 -4.80 37.04
CA LEU A 80 5.04 -6.05 37.65
C LEU A 80 6.22 -6.82 38.27
N ALA A 81 7.36 -6.90 37.56
CA ALA A 81 8.58 -7.52 38.08
C ALA A 81 9.09 -6.80 39.34
N LEU A 82 9.16 -5.47 39.33
CA LEU A 82 9.57 -4.66 40.47
C LEU A 82 8.59 -4.75 41.65
N SER A 83 7.31 -4.97 41.38
CA SER A 83 6.27 -5.18 42.39
C SER A 83 6.28 -6.61 42.94
N GLY A 84 7.18 -7.48 42.48
CA GLY A 84 7.29 -8.86 42.94
C GLY A 84 6.13 -9.76 42.53
N VAL A 85 5.36 -9.37 41.50
CA VAL A 85 4.23 -10.18 41.00
C VAL A 85 4.79 -11.50 40.46
N PRO A 86 4.29 -12.67 40.90
CA PRO A 86 4.74 -13.95 40.36
C PRO A 86 4.46 -14.04 38.85
N ALA A 87 5.48 -14.38 38.06
CA ALA A 87 5.30 -14.60 36.64
C ALA A 87 4.46 -15.87 36.38
N PRO A 88 3.55 -15.87 35.39
CA PRO A 88 2.79 -17.05 35.01
C PRO A 88 3.72 -18.14 34.43
N ALA A 89 3.21 -19.37 34.34
CA ALA A 89 3.88 -20.41 33.56
C ALA A 89 3.81 -20.04 32.06
N ILE A 90 4.95 -19.77 31.44
CA ILE A 90 5.06 -19.40 30.02
C ILE A 90 5.53 -20.61 29.23
N ASP A 91 4.83 -20.92 28.14
CA ASP A 91 5.30 -21.92 27.19
C ASP A 91 6.50 -21.42 26.37
N GLU A 92 7.23 -22.36 25.77
CA GLU A 92 8.43 -22.05 25.00
C GLU A 92 8.13 -21.27 23.70
N ALA A 93 6.91 -21.37 23.17
CA ALA A 93 6.52 -20.68 21.94
C ALA A 93 6.32 -19.17 22.19
N HIS A 94 5.61 -18.81 23.27
CA HIS A 94 5.41 -17.42 23.69
C HIS A 94 6.75 -16.75 24.02
N ARG A 95 7.64 -17.46 24.73
CA ARG A 95 8.98 -16.94 25.07
C ARG A 95 9.82 -16.61 23.82
N ARG A 96 9.68 -17.38 22.74
CA ARG A 96 10.37 -17.12 21.47
C ARG A 96 9.79 -15.93 20.71
N LEU A 97 8.47 -15.77 20.74
CA LEU A 97 7.78 -14.70 20.02
C LEU A 97 7.90 -13.34 20.73
N HIS A 98 7.86 -13.34 22.05
CA HIS A 98 7.89 -12.15 22.88
C HIS A 98 8.86 -12.34 24.06
N SER A 99 10.15 -12.30 23.76
CA SER A 99 11.21 -12.61 24.74
C SER A 99 11.23 -11.69 25.97
N TRP A 100 10.65 -10.50 25.86
CA TRP A 100 10.55 -9.53 26.96
C TRP A 100 9.23 -9.61 27.73
N ASP A 101 8.19 -10.27 27.20
CA ASP A 101 6.84 -10.28 27.77
C ASP A 101 6.69 -11.41 28.80
N VAL A 102 7.38 -11.25 29.92
CA VAL A 102 7.43 -12.22 31.02
C VAL A 102 6.05 -12.43 31.63
N TYR A 103 5.23 -11.38 31.65
CA TYR A 103 3.88 -11.46 32.19
C TYR A 103 2.82 -11.82 31.15
N THR A 104 3.17 -12.17 29.91
CA THR A 104 2.21 -12.56 28.86
C THR A 104 1.11 -11.49 28.64
N LEU A 105 1.50 -10.22 28.71
CA LEU A 105 0.62 -9.06 28.55
C LEU A 105 0.26 -8.80 27.09
N CYS A 106 1.04 -9.30 26.13
CA CYS A 106 0.82 -8.98 24.73
C CYS A 106 -0.52 -9.54 24.21
N PRO A 107 -1.39 -8.71 23.60
CA PRO A 107 -2.59 -9.21 22.95
C PRO A 107 -2.23 -10.08 21.73
N GLY A 108 -2.92 -11.20 21.54
CA GLY A 108 -2.76 -12.05 20.36
C GLY A 108 -3.24 -11.40 19.05
N SER A 109 -4.23 -10.50 19.12
CA SER A 109 -4.78 -9.77 17.97
C SER A 109 -5.37 -8.42 18.40
N SER A 110 -5.65 -7.52 17.44
CA SER A 110 -6.31 -6.24 17.74
C SER A 110 -7.76 -6.40 18.21
N GLN A 111 -8.39 -7.57 18.03
CA GLN A 111 -9.74 -7.83 18.54
C GLN A 111 -9.78 -7.75 20.08
N ALA A 112 -8.67 -8.11 20.75
CA ALA A 112 -8.56 -8.05 22.20
C ALA A 112 -8.56 -6.60 22.75
N LEU A 113 -8.35 -5.60 21.89
CA LEU A 113 -8.32 -4.17 22.22
C LEU A 113 -9.72 -3.53 22.13
N GLY A 114 -10.70 -4.24 21.58
CA GLY A 114 -12.07 -3.78 21.39
C GLY A 114 -12.39 -3.37 19.94
N PRO A 115 -13.68 -3.15 19.62
CA PRO A 115 -14.14 -3.00 18.24
C PRO A 115 -13.53 -1.82 17.49
N SER A 116 -13.37 -0.66 18.16
CA SER A 116 -12.83 0.56 17.54
C SER A 116 -11.39 0.36 17.07
N ALA A 117 -10.51 -0.15 17.95
CA ALA A 117 -9.12 -0.44 17.62
C ALA A 117 -9.00 -1.56 16.56
N HIS A 118 -9.89 -2.55 16.59
CA HIS A 118 -9.91 -3.60 15.57
C HIS A 118 -10.27 -3.07 14.18
N ASP A 119 -11.35 -2.29 14.05
CA ASP A 119 -11.76 -1.68 12.77
C ASP A 119 -10.67 -0.77 12.21
N ALA A 120 -10.11 0.10 13.07
CA ALA A 120 -9.02 0.98 12.69
C ALA A 120 -7.78 0.21 12.19
N HIS A 121 -7.44 -0.91 12.85
CA HIS A 121 -6.31 -1.75 12.43
C HIS A 121 -6.56 -2.40 11.06
N LEU A 122 -7.79 -2.84 10.78
CA LEU A 122 -8.15 -3.40 9.47
C LEU A 122 -8.05 -2.36 8.36
N ARG A 123 -8.58 -1.14 8.59
CA ARG A 123 -8.47 -0.03 7.63
C ARG A 123 -7.03 0.34 7.33
N TRP A 124 -6.20 0.44 8.38
CA TRP A 124 -4.76 0.65 8.22
C TRP A 124 -4.13 -0.46 7.37
N GLY A 125 -4.48 -1.73 7.63
CA GLY A 125 -3.96 -2.87 6.85
C GLY A 125 -4.35 -2.82 5.37
N ILE A 126 -5.59 -2.43 5.06
CA ILE A 126 -6.06 -2.20 3.68
C ILE A 126 -5.24 -1.07 3.03
N GLY A 127 -5.07 0.06 3.73
CA GLY A 127 -4.27 1.19 3.26
C GLY A 127 -2.82 0.80 2.98
N LYS A 128 -2.19 0.06 3.89
CA LYS A 128 -0.82 -0.46 3.74
C LYS A 128 -0.70 -1.40 2.54
N ALA A 129 -1.64 -2.33 2.36
CA ALA A 129 -1.64 -3.25 1.23
C ALA A 129 -1.79 -2.51 -0.11
N MET A 130 -2.66 -1.49 -0.17
CA MET A 130 -2.82 -0.66 -1.36
C MET A 130 -1.57 0.15 -1.67
N ALA A 131 -0.92 0.74 -0.65
CA ALA A 131 0.32 1.50 -0.81
C ALA A 131 1.48 0.61 -1.29
N VAL A 132 1.67 -0.57 -0.67
CA VAL A 132 2.67 -1.54 -1.10
C VAL A 132 2.35 -2.06 -2.50
N GLY A 133 1.09 -2.33 -2.82
CA GLY A 133 0.66 -2.73 -4.15
C GLY A 133 0.94 -1.66 -5.22
N ALA A 134 0.72 -0.38 -4.90
CA ALA A 134 1.06 0.73 -5.78
C ALA A 134 2.58 0.90 -5.95
N PHE A 135 3.35 0.76 -4.87
CA PHE A 135 4.82 0.85 -4.88
C PHE A 135 5.46 -0.29 -5.67
N THR A 136 5.05 -1.54 -5.40
CA THR A 136 5.53 -2.74 -6.10
C THR A 136 5.18 -2.70 -7.57
N ARG A 137 3.96 -2.24 -7.91
CA ARG A 137 3.63 -1.89 -9.30
C ARG A 137 4.66 -0.90 -9.82
N ARG A 138 4.81 0.29 -9.23
CA ARG A 138 5.71 1.35 -9.73
C ARG A 138 7.17 0.92 -9.95
N THR A 139 7.66 -0.06 -9.20
CA THR A 139 9.09 -0.44 -9.14
C THR A 139 9.44 -1.78 -9.79
N ALA A 140 8.47 -2.49 -10.40
CA ALA A 140 8.71 -3.81 -11.00
C ALA A 140 9.52 -3.74 -12.32
N PRO A 141 10.66 -4.46 -12.43
CA PRO A 141 11.50 -4.47 -13.63
C PRO A 141 10.92 -5.27 -14.81
N ASP A 142 10.01 -6.22 -14.55
CA ASP A 142 9.41 -7.11 -15.57
C ASP A 142 8.10 -6.55 -16.18
N ARG A 143 7.92 -5.23 -16.15
CA ARG A 143 6.73 -4.64 -16.72
C ARG A 143 6.73 -4.78 -18.25
N PRO A 144 5.59 -5.18 -18.83
CA PRO A 144 5.42 -5.21 -20.28
C PRO A 144 5.67 -3.81 -20.84
N MET A 145 6.54 -3.75 -21.84
CA MET A 145 7.01 -2.51 -22.43
C MET A 145 6.02 -2.00 -23.48
N VAL A 146 5.70 -0.72 -23.40
CA VAL A 146 4.89 0.01 -24.39
C VAL A 146 5.78 1.00 -25.11
N ALA A 147 5.91 0.85 -26.42
CA ALA A 147 6.50 1.86 -27.28
C ALA A 147 5.53 3.07 -27.36
N LEU A 148 5.96 4.23 -26.87
CA LEU A 148 5.13 5.44 -26.82
C LEU A 148 5.60 6.46 -27.85
N LEU A 149 4.80 6.64 -28.91
CA LEU A 149 5.06 7.57 -30.00
C LEU A 149 3.99 8.65 -30.01
N CYS A 150 4.12 9.56 -29.06
CA CYS A 150 3.19 10.66 -28.81
C CYS A 150 3.83 12.02 -29.06
N ARG A 151 3.01 13.07 -29.09
CA ARG A 151 3.48 14.47 -29.00
C ARG A 151 4.12 14.72 -27.63
N GLU A 152 5.07 15.64 -27.58
CA GLU A 152 5.79 16.00 -26.35
C GLU A 152 4.85 16.39 -25.21
N GLY A 153 3.80 17.18 -25.50
CA GLY A 153 2.82 17.64 -24.51
C GLY A 153 1.92 16.55 -23.90
N ASP A 154 1.85 15.36 -24.50
CA ASP A 154 1.04 14.26 -23.98
C ASP A 154 1.85 13.27 -23.14
N ARG A 155 3.18 13.34 -23.22
CA ARG A 155 4.08 12.29 -22.76
C ARG A 155 3.97 12.04 -21.26
N GLU A 156 4.10 13.08 -20.45
CA GLU A 156 4.05 12.97 -18.98
C GLU A 156 2.72 12.35 -18.51
N HIS A 157 1.62 12.78 -19.12
CA HIS A 157 0.28 12.29 -18.80
C HIS A 157 0.09 10.83 -19.20
N LEU A 158 0.53 10.46 -20.41
CA LEU A 158 0.41 9.10 -20.92
C LEU A 158 1.32 8.13 -20.17
N ASP A 159 2.55 8.54 -19.84
CA ASP A 159 3.48 7.72 -19.05
C ASP A 159 2.90 7.42 -17.67
N GLY A 160 2.43 8.43 -16.94
CA GLY A 160 1.77 8.24 -15.64
C GLY A 160 0.55 7.32 -15.70
N SER A 161 -0.23 7.43 -16.77
CA SER A 161 -1.43 6.61 -16.97
C SER A 161 -1.11 5.16 -17.37
N LEU A 162 -0.08 4.93 -18.20
CA LEU A 162 0.43 3.59 -18.54
C LEU A 162 1.06 2.92 -17.32
N LEU A 163 1.81 3.67 -16.52
CA LEU A 163 2.41 3.23 -15.27
C LEU A 163 1.34 2.75 -14.26
N ALA A 164 0.23 3.47 -14.18
CA ALA A 164 -0.94 3.10 -13.37
C ALA A 164 -1.64 1.86 -13.92
N ALA A 165 -1.67 1.68 -15.25
CA ALA A 165 -2.19 0.48 -15.92
C ALA A 165 -1.24 -0.74 -15.85
N GLY A 166 -0.06 -0.61 -15.23
CA GLY A 166 0.88 -1.72 -15.03
C GLY A 166 1.94 -1.88 -16.12
N TYR A 167 2.02 -0.94 -17.05
CA TYR A 167 3.01 -0.92 -18.13
C TYR A 167 4.22 -0.06 -17.76
N ARG A 168 5.31 -0.24 -18.51
CA ARG A 168 6.38 0.77 -18.60
C ARG A 168 6.37 1.34 -20.01
N SER A 169 6.55 2.64 -20.16
CA SER A 169 6.69 3.26 -21.48
C SER A 169 8.16 3.43 -21.85
N VAL A 170 8.47 3.38 -23.14
CA VAL A 170 9.77 3.73 -23.73
C VAL A 170 9.54 4.65 -24.93
N ASP A 171 10.53 5.48 -25.21
CA ASP A 171 10.47 6.40 -26.34
C ASP A 171 10.86 5.69 -27.64
N GLY A 172 9.92 5.65 -28.59
CA GLY A 172 10.16 5.02 -29.89
C GLY A 172 10.03 3.50 -29.87
N VAL A 173 10.59 2.85 -30.89
CA VAL A 173 10.49 1.39 -31.08
C VAL A 173 11.71 0.74 -30.43
N GLU A 174 11.50 0.03 -29.32
CA GLU A 174 12.54 -0.78 -28.67
C GLU A 174 12.22 -2.27 -28.74
N ASP A 175 13.27 -3.10 -28.71
CA ASP A 175 13.15 -4.56 -28.70
C ASP A 175 12.50 -5.04 -27.39
N GLY A 176 11.53 -5.95 -27.51
CA GLY A 176 10.71 -6.42 -26.40
C GLY A 176 9.45 -5.59 -26.09
N ALA A 177 9.14 -4.56 -26.88
CA ALA A 177 7.84 -3.87 -26.80
C ALA A 177 6.70 -4.82 -27.17
N VAL A 178 5.72 -4.99 -26.27
CA VAL A 178 4.56 -5.87 -26.50
C VAL A 178 3.35 -5.12 -27.07
N LEU A 179 3.38 -3.79 -26.95
CA LEU A 179 2.33 -2.87 -27.37
C LEU A 179 2.99 -1.58 -27.87
N ALA A 180 2.39 -0.96 -28.87
CA ALA A 180 2.74 0.39 -29.30
C ALA A 180 1.52 1.30 -29.26
N LEU A 181 1.70 2.50 -28.72
CA LEU A 181 0.71 3.57 -28.72
C LEU A 181 1.22 4.69 -29.63
N VAL A 182 0.56 4.87 -30.77
CA VAL A 182 1.06 5.72 -31.87
C VAL A 182 0.07 6.82 -32.17
N ASP A 183 0.50 8.08 -31.98
CA ASP A 183 -0.21 9.25 -32.47
C ASP A 183 -0.03 9.36 -33.99
N ILE A 184 -1.07 9.05 -34.76
CA ILE A 184 -1.02 9.01 -36.22
C ILE A 184 -0.93 10.39 -36.85
N ASP A 185 -1.26 11.45 -36.12
CA ASP A 185 -1.14 12.81 -36.65
C ASP A 185 0.32 13.26 -36.73
N VAL A 186 1.21 12.60 -35.98
CA VAL A 186 2.66 12.90 -35.95
C VAL A 186 3.56 11.75 -36.38
N ASN A 187 3.12 10.49 -36.20
CA ASN A 187 3.94 9.28 -36.38
C ASN A 187 3.19 8.22 -37.22
N SER A 188 2.54 8.60 -38.32
CA SER A 188 1.79 7.64 -39.15
C SER A 188 2.66 6.66 -39.94
N ASP A 189 3.90 7.05 -40.24
CA ASP A 189 4.88 6.31 -41.04
C ASP A 189 5.40 5.05 -40.32
N VAL A 190 5.58 5.11 -39.01
CA VAL A 190 6.09 4.00 -38.19
C VAL A 190 5.07 2.88 -37.94
N VAL A 191 3.78 3.11 -38.23
CA VAL A 191 2.70 2.14 -37.95
C VAL A 191 2.93 0.81 -38.68
N SER A 192 3.30 0.89 -39.96
CA SER A 192 3.49 -0.31 -40.79
C SER A 192 4.70 -1.13 -40.34
N GLU A 193 5.76 -0.46 -39.90
CA GLU A 193 6.95 -1.09 -39.34
C GLU A 193 6.61 -1.89 -38.08
N MET A 194 5.89 -1.27 -37.13
CA MET A 194 5.51 -1.91 -35.88
C MET A 194 4.60 -3.11 -36.07
N VAL A 195 3.64 -3.02 -37.00
CA VAL A 195 2.81 -4.17 -37.36
C VAL A 195 3.67 -5.27 -37.99
N GLY A 196 4.62 -4.91 -38.85
CA GLY A 196 5.57 -5.86 -39.45
C GLY A 196 6.43 -6.60 -38.42
N LEU A 197 6.77 -5.94 -37.32
CA LEU A 197 7.47 -6.53 -36.16
C LEU A 197 6.57 -7.40 -35.26
N GLY A 198 5.27 -7.51 -35.58
CA GLY A 198 4.30 -8.26 -34.78
C GLY A 198 3.89 -7.57 -33.49
N ILE A 199 4.25 -6.29 -33.31
CA ILE A 199 3.87 -5.50 -32.14
C ILE A 199 2.39 -5.15 -32.27
N ARG A 200 1.64 -5.26 -31.16
CA ARG A 200 0.24 -4.86 -31.13
C ARG A 200 0.16 -3.32 -31.17
N VAL A 201 -0.41 -2.75 -32.23
CA VAL A 201 -0.50 -1.29 -32.38
C VAL A 201 -1.88 -0.74 -31.99
N ILE A 202 -1.89 0.29 -31.15
CA ILE A 202 -3.03 1.19 -30.91
C ILE A 202 -2.71 2.53 -31.56
N ALA A 203 -3.42 2.84 -32.63
CA ALA A 203 -3.34 4.13 -33.32
C ALA A 203 -4.32 5.13 -32.69
N TYR A 204 -3.90 6.37 -32.51
CA TYR A 204 -4.79 7.43 -32.04
C TYR A 204 -4.48 8.78 -32.68
N GLY A 205 -5.45 9.69 -32.71
CA GLY A 205 -5.28 11.02 -33.27
C GLY A 205 -6.47 11.94 -32.99
N ASP A 206 -6.35 13.21 -33.33
CA ASP A 206 -7.38 14.24 -33.14
C ASP A 206 -8.55 14.06 -34.12
N GLN A 207 -8.29 13.55 -35.33
CA GLN A 207 -9.29 13.40 -36.39
C GLN A 207 -9.33 11.95 -36.91
N VAL A 208 -9.76 11.02 -36.05
CA VAL A 208 -10.04 9.64 -36.45
C VAL A 208 -11.37 9.60 -37.19
N THR A 209 -11.33 9.26 -38.48
CA THR A 209 -12.52 9.10 -39.34
C THR A 209 -12.78 7.63 -39.63
N ASP A 210 -13.96 7.30 -40.15
CA ASP A 210 -14.27 5.92 -40.55
C ASP A 210 -13.31 5.42 -41.65
N ILE A 211 -12.93 6.29 -42.58
CA ILE A 211 -12.01 5.97 -43.68
C ILE A 211 -10.61 5.67 -43.15
N SER A 212 -10.05 6.52 -42.28
CA SER A 212 -8.73 6.29 -41.69
C SER A 212 -8.74 5.06 -40.76
N THR A 213 -9.85 4.82 -40.06
CA THR A 213 -10.04 3.62 -39.24
C THR A 213 -9.99 2.35 -40.07
N VAL A 214 -10.75 2.28 -41.17
CA VAL A 214 -10.77 1.09 -42.05
C VAL A 214 -9.38 0.84 -42.65
N GLY A 215 -8.69 1.89 -43.09
CA GLY A 215 -7.33 1.77 -43.63
C GLY A 215 -6.33 1.21 -42.62
N LEU A 216 -6.29 1.77 -41.41
CA LEU A 216 -5.39 1.32 -40.34
C LEU A 216 -5.72 -0.10 -39.87
N ARG A 217 -7.01 -0.44 -39.77
CA ARG A 217 -7.45 -1.81 -39.45
C ARG A 217 -7.01 -2.82 -40.50
N ALA A 218 -7.15 -2.48 -41.78
CA ALA A 218 -6.68 -3.33 -42.87
C ALA A 218 -5.15 -3.50 -42.86
N ALA A 219 -4.42 -2.48 -42.40
CA ALA A 219 -2.98 -2.53 -42.19
C ALA A 219 -2.53 -3.31 -40.95
N GLY A 220 -3.45 -3.92 -40.18
CA GLY A 220 -3.14 -4.76 -39.03
C GLY A 220 -3.11 -4.04 -37.67
N VAL A 221 -3.54 -2.78 -37.61
CA VAL A 221 -3.67 -2.04 -36.34
C VAL A 221 -4.76 -2.66 -35.47
N TRP A 222 -4.43 -2.91 -34.20
CA TRP A 222 -5.32 -3.59 -33.25
C TRP A 222 -6.41 -2.69 -32.68
N LYS A 223 -6.19 -1.38 -32.58
CA LYS A 223 -7.25 -0.43 -32.22
C LYS A 223 -6.95 0.94 -32.79
N VAL A 224 -8.00 1.64 -33.24
CA VAL A 224 -7.94 3.03 -33.65
C VAL A 224 -8.89 3.81 -32.76
N VAL A 225 -8.41 4.84 -32.07
CA VAL A 225 -9.18 5.57 -31.05
C VAL A 225 -8.92 7.07 -31.09
N PRO A 226 -9.89 7.93 -30.73
CA PRO A 226 -9.64 9.36 -30.61
C PRO A 226 -8.62 9.68 -29.51
N ARG A 227 -7.81 10.73 -29.70
CA ARG A 227 -6.82 11.21 -28.72
C ARG A 227 -7.45 11.52 -27.36
N SER A 228 -8.64 12.14 -27.36
CA SER A 228 -9.39 12.42 -26.13
C SER A 228 -9.69 11.15 -25.33
N THR A 229 -9.97 10.03 -25.99
CA THR A 229 -10.22 8.74 -25.35
C THR A 229 -8.95 8.15 -24.75
N VAL A 230 -7.82 8.27 -25.45
CA VAL A 230 -6.51 7.82 -24.94
C VAL A 230 -6.11 8.59 -23.69
N LEU A 231 -6.23 9.92 -23.73
CA LEU A 231 -5.86 10.78 -22.59
C LEU A 231 -6.78 10.57 -21.37
N THR A 232 -8.05 10.23 -21.56
CA THR A 232 -8.99 10.07 -20.44
C THR A 232 -9.12 8.64 -19.94
N SER A 233 -8.93 7.63 -20.79
CA SER A 233 -9.36 6.25 -20.53
C SER A 233 -8.36 5.18 -21.00
N ILE A 234 -7.05 5.45 -20.92
CA ILE A 234 -6.02 4.52 -21.44
C ILE A 234 -6.15 3.10 -20.87
N GLY A 235 -6.49 2.96 -19.58
CA GLY A 235 -6.62 1.66 -18.90
C GLY A 235 -7.75 0.78 -19.45
N ALA A 236 -8.77 1.37 -20.08
CA ALA A 236 -9.85 0.64 -20.76
C ALA A 236 -9.49 0.28 -22.22
N ILE A 237 -8.40 0.84 -22.74
CA ILE A 237 -7.98 0.70 -24.14
C ILE A 237 -6.84 -0.29 -24.27
N VAL A 238 -5.87 -0.26 -23.35
CA VAL A 238 -4.76 -1.20 -23.33
C VAL A 238 -5.22 -2.58 -22.85
N PRO A 239 -4.60 -3.68 -23.33
CA PRO A 239 -4.92 -5.02 -22.84
C PRO A 239 -4.71 -5.12 -21.33
N ILE A 240 -5.54 -5.91 -20.65
CA ILE A 240 -5.28 -6.28 -19.25
C ILE A 240 -4.22 -7.38 -19.27
N ILE A 241 -3.12 -7.17 -18.55
CA ILE A 241 -2.09 -8.18 -18.37
C ILE A 241 -2.36 -8.81 -17.01
N GLY A 242 -2.86 -10.05 -17.04
CA GLY A 242 -3.13 -10.87 -15.87
C GLY A 242 -1.92 -11.71 -15.47
#